data_AF-A2GY68-F1
#
_entry.id   AF-A2GY68-F1
#
_cell.length_a   1.000
_cell.length_b   1.000
_cell.length_c   1.000
_cell.angle_alpha   90.00
_cell.angle_beta   90.00
_cell.angle_gamma   90.00
#
_symmetry.space_group_name_H-M   'P 1'
#
loop_
_entity.id
_entity.type
_entity.pdbx_description
1 polymer ?
#
loop_
_entity_poly.entity_id
_entity_poly.type
_entity_poly.pdbx_seq_one_letter_code
_entity_poly.pdbx_strand_id
1 'polypeptide(L)'
;MLESMNYHVENTPEYEWAIAIDAVALSTRSSKDQKGPVDENGEEIKYLFIFLGMPLNFDAPNVILHVIEHANGFASGIIHEIDAAIEEIRKHLRVRVIITDGDPGYDKHQDEFINEILQGNDPEEIFKRATAILKKGDQVVWINDLIHMSKLERTRLLDATLKLLVHPSDLNTIVD
;
A
#
# COMPACT_ATOMS: atom_id res chain seq x y z
N MET A 1 -28.99 8.67 2.11
CA MET A 1 -28.44 7.43 1.52
C MET A 1 -27.02 7.19 2.04
N LEU A 2 -26.86 7.00 3.36
CA LEU A 2 -25.57 6.68 4.01
C LEU A 2 -25.76 5.68 5.16
N GLU A 3 -26.85 4.91 5.15
CA GLU A 3 -27.23 4.01 6.26
C GLU A 3 -26.87 2.53 6.03
N SER A 4 -26.08 2.18 5.01
CA SER A 4 -25.82 0.78 4.66
C SER A 4 -24.34 0.38 4.59
N MET A 5 -23.52 0.82 5.55
CA MET A 5 -22.17 0.27 5.73
C MET A 5 -21.86 -0.13 7.18
N ASN A 6 -22.88 -0.44 7.98
CA ASN A 6 -22.67 -1.19 9.23
C ASN A 6 -22.49 -2.67 8.90
N TYR A 7 -21.33 -3.04 8.38
CA TYR A 7 -20.84 -4.41 8.51
C TYR A 7 -20.43 -4.58 9.98
N HIS A 8 -21.37 -5.01 10.83
CA HIS A 8 -21.02 -5.63 12.09
C HIS A 8 -20.33 -6.96 11.77
N VAL A 9 -19.01 -6.96 11.86
CA VAL A 9 -18.22 -8.18 11.91
C VAL A 9 -18.42 -8.76 13.31
N GLU A 10 -19.47 -9.57 13.46
CA GLU A 10 -19.70 -10.32 14.70
C GLU A 10 -18.57 -11.34 14.91
N ASN A 11 -18.08 -11.39 16.15
CA ASN A 11 -16.88 -12.08 16.65
C ASN A 11 -15.55 -11.39 16.33
N THR A 12 -15.16 -10.38 17.11
CA THR A 12 -13.76 -9.93 17.19
C THR A 12 -13.01 -10.82 18.19
N PRO A 13 -12.15 -11.76 17.73
CA PRO A 13 -11.13 -12.30 18.59
C PRO A 13 -10.07 -11.21 18.85
N GLU A 14 -9.33 -11.35 19.95
CA GLU A 14 -8.06 -10.68 20.28
C GLU A 14 -7.54 -9.65 19.26
N TYR A 15 -7.50 -8.36 19.66
CA TYR A 15 -6.97 -7.20 18.92
C TYR A 15 -6.18 -7.53 17.63
N GLU A 16 -6.90 -7.60 16.51
CA GLU A 16 -6.32 -7.81 15.18
C GLU A 16 -5.89 -6.47 14.55
N TRP A 17 -4.82 -6.50 13.76
CA TRP A 17 -4.20 -5.31 13.19
C TRP A 17 -4.07 -5.40 11.67
N ALA A 18 -4.23 -4.25 11.01
CA ALA A 18 -3.68 -4.01 9.69
C ALA A 18 -2.39 -3.19 9.80
N ILE A 19 -1.51 -3.31 8.81
CA ILE A 19 -0.34 -2.45 8.66
C ILE A 19 -0.43 -1.77 7.31
N ALA A 20 -0.40 -0.44 7.28
CA ALA A 20 -0.17 0.32 6.07
C ALA A 20 1.33 0.64 5.93
N ILE A 21 1.89 0.41 4.75
CA ILE A 21 3.29 0.69 4.43
C ILE A 21 3.34 1.71 3.30
N ASP A 22 4.01 2.83 3.56
CA ASP A 22 4.19 3.90 2.58
C ASP A 22 5.58 4.53 2.72
N ALA A 23 6.12 5.01 1.59
CA ALA A 23 7.42 5.65 1.51
C ALA A 23 7.27 7.17 1.53
N VAL A 24 7.70 7.80 2.62
CA VAL A 24 7.68 9.25 2.77
C VAL A 24 9.03 9.83 2.36
N ALA A 25 9.03 10.66 1.31
CA ALA A 25 10.21 11.42 0.94
C ALA A 25 10.56 12.43 2.04
N LEU A 26 11.80 12.40 2.49
CA LEU A 26 12.38 13.45 3.30
C LEU A 26 12.55 14.66 2.37
N SER A 27 11.58 15.58 2.39
CA SER A 27 11.72 16.86 1.70
C SER A 27 13.07 17.45 2.12
N THR A 28 13.98 17.63 1.18
CA THR A 28 15.30 18.21 1.45
C THR A 28 15.09 19.58 2.10
N ARG A 29 15.15 19.63 3.43
CA ARG A 29 15.45 20.85 4.19
C ARG A 29 16.91 21.26 4.00
N SER A 30 17.55 20.73 2.98
CA SER A 30 18.83 21.16 2.46
C SER A 30 18.63 22.48 1.73
N SER A 31 18.90 23.59 2.42
CA SER A 31 19.69 24.63 1.76
C SER A 31 20.85 23.94 1.02
N LYS A 32 21.22 24.40 -0.18
CA LYS A 32 22.22 23.78 -1.08
C LYS A 32 23.54 23.31 -0.42
N ASP A 33 23.80 23.71 0.82
CA ASP A 33 25.01 23.47 1.61
C ASP A 33 24.88 22.42 2.74
N GLN A 34 23.71 21.79 2.97
CA GLN A 34 23.54 20.75 4.01
C GLN A 34 23.16 19.40 3.40
N LYS A 35 24.10 18.44 3.46
CA LYS A 35 23.84 17.02 3.16
C LYS A 35 22.80 16.46 4.12
N GLY A 36 21.89 15.63 3.62
CA GLY A 36 20.90 14.93 4.45
C GLY A 36 21.54 13.93 5.43
N PRO A 37 20.72 13.30 6.31
CA PRO A 37 21.20 12.20 7.14
C PRO A 37 21.75 11.07 6.26
N VAL A 38 22.76 10.36 6.76
CA VAL A 38 23.38 9.23 6.07
C VAL A 38 23.19 7.95 6.88
N ASP A 39 23.09 6.83 6.18
CA ASP A 39 23.03 5.51 6.80
C ASP A 39 24.40 5.03 7.31
N GLU A 40 24.46 3.79 7.81
CA GLU A 40 25.70 3.16 8.29
C GLU A 40 26.77 2.96 7.20
N ASN A 41 26.38 2.98 5.92
CA ASN A 41 27.27 2.86 4.76
C ASN A 41 27.68 4.23 4.18
N GLY A 42 27.15 5.33 4.73
CA GLY A 42 27.41 6.69 4.27
C GLY A 42 26.55 7.12 3.08
N GLU A 43 25.51 6.37 2.73
CA GLU A 43 24.54 6.74 1.70
C GLU A 43 23.51 7.72 2.25
N GLU A 44 23.14 8.73 1.47
CA GLU A 44 22.16 9.74 1.89
C GLU A 44 20.76 9.14 1.96
N ILE A 45 20.15 9.19 3.14
CA ILE A 45 18.78 8.76 3.39
C ILE A 45 17.83 9.82 2.83
N LYS A 46 16.97 9.41 1.91
CA LYS A 46 16.00 10.31 1.24
C LYS A 46 14.56 9.91 1.48
N TYR A 47 14.31 8.69 1.92
CA TYR A 47 12.98 8.14 2.13
C TYR A 47 12.91 7.39 3.46
N LEU A 48 11.74 7.47 4.08
CA LEU A 48 11.37 6.67 5.24
C LEU A 48 10.18 5.80 4.86
N PHE A 49 10.35 4.48 4.91
CA PHE A 49 9.24 3.54 4.79
C PHE A 49 8.60 3.36 6.17
N ILE A 50 7.38 3.85 6.31
CA ILE A 50 6.67 3.89 7.59
C ILE A 50 5.68 2.73 7.66
N PHE A 51 5.74 1.95 8.73
CA PHE A 51 4.81 0.87 9.03
C PHE A 51 3.78 1.38 10.03
N LEU A 52 2.62 1.81 9.53
CA LEU A 52 1.53 2.31 10.36
C LEU A 52 0.59 1.17 10.76
N GLY A 53 0.64 0.78 12.03
CA GLY A 53 -0.29 -0.17 12.64
C GLY A 53 -1.65 0.45 12.88
N MET A 54 -2.69 -0.23 12.42
CA MET A 54 -4.09 0.18 12.53
C MET A 54 -4.91 -0.95 13.15
N PRO A 55 -5.51 -0.74 14.34
CA PRO A 55 -6.33 -1.77 14.98
C PRO A 55 -7.66 -1.93 14.22
N LEU A 56 -8.01 -3.16 13.85
CA LEU A 56 -9.19 -3.44 13.02
C LEU A 56 -10.53 -3.24 13.76
N ASN A 57 -10.51 -3.21 15.09
CA ASN A 57 -11.67 -2.85 15.90
C ASN A 57 -11.83 -1.34 16.12
N PHE A 58 -10.88 -0.51 15.69
CA PHE A 58 -10.89 0.94 15.84
C PHE A 58 -10.95 1.46 17.28
N ASP A 59 -10.73 0.59 18.28
CA ASP A 59 -10.80 0.95 19.70
C ASP A 59 -9.51 1.63 20.22
N ALA A 60 -8.46 1.68 19.39
CA ALA A 60 -7.16 2.26 19.73
C ALA A 60 -6.66 3.19 18.59
N PRO A 61 -5.80 4.17 18.91
CA PRO A 61 -5.20 5.01 17.89
C PRO A 61 -4.24 4.21 16.99
N ASN A 62 -4.05 4.71 15.78
CA ASN A 62 -3.00 4.20 14.90
C ASN A 62 -1.62 4.49 15.51
N VAL A 63 -0.67 3.59 15.31
CA VAL A 63 0.69 3.69 15.87
C VAL A 63 1.73 3.39 14.81
N ILE A 64 2.86 4.09 14.84
CA ILE A 64 4.02 3.73 14.02
C ILE A 64 4.68 2.52 14.68
N LEU A 65 4.70 1.40 13.96
CA LEU A 65 5.27 0.14 14.43
C LEU A 65 6.75 0.02 14.09
N HIS A 66 7.15 0.53 12.94
CA HIS A 66 8.51 0.45 12.44
C HIS A 66 8.78 1.51 11.38
N VAL A 67 10.06 1.81 11.16
CA VAL A 67 10.54 2.72 10.12
C VAL A 67 11.80 2.11 9.51
N ILE A 68 11.84 2.02 8.18
CA ILE A 68 13.05 1.66 7.42
C ILE A 68 13.54 2.91 6.70
N GLU A 69 14.82 3.21 6.87
CA GLU A 69 15.52 4.32 6.22
C GLU A 69 16.08 3.85 4.89
N HIS A 70 15.91 4.60 3.81
CA HIS A 70 16.42 4.20 2.51
C HIS A 70 16.77 5.38 1.58
N ALA A 71 17.66 5.12 0.63
CA ALA A 71 18.12 6.12 -0.34
C ALA A 71 17.10 6.44 -1.44
N ASN A 72 16.12 5.55 -1.67
CA ASN A 72 15.04 5.74 -2.64
C ASN A 72 13.70 5.22 -2.09
N GLY A 73 12.59 5.63 -2.71
CA GLY A 73 11.24 5.24 -2.30
C GLY A 73 10.71 3.97 -2.96
N PHE A 74 11.57 3.12 -3.55
CA PHE A 74 11.13 1.91 -4.25
C PHE A 74 11.21 0.68 -3.35
N ALA A 75 10.09 -0.03 -3.20
CA ALA A 75 10.00 -1.22 -2.35
C ALA A 75 10.85 -2.38 -2.89
N SER A 76 11.05 -2.46 -4.20
CA SER A 76 11.82 -3.55 -4.85
C SER A 76 13.25 -3.73 -4.29
N GLY A 77 13.89 -2.65 -3.81
CA GLY A 77 15.23 -2.70 -3.21
C GLY A 77 15.25 -3.25 -1.78
N ILE A 78 14.13 -3.15 -1.07
CA ILE A 78 14.05 -3.40 0.38
C ILE A 78 12.96 -4.40 0.78
N ILE A 79 12.33 -5.08 -0.19
CA ILE A 79 11.20 -5.97 0.09
C ILE A 79 11.54 -7.05 1.13
N HIS A 80 12.78 -7.54 1.12
CA HIS A 80 13.27 -8.50 2.10
C HIS A 80 13.38 -7.94 3.53
N GLU A 81 13.73 -6.66 3.67
CA GLU A 81 13.74 -5.95 4.96
C GLU A 81 12.31 -5.69 5.43
N ILE A 82 11.41 -5.35 4.50
CA ILE A 82 9.98 -5.20 4.77
C ILE A 82 9.40 -6.52 5.30
N ASP A 83 9.68 -7.63 4.63
CA ASP A 83 9.24 -8.97 5.05
C ASP A 83 9.78 -9.31 6.44
N ALA A 84 11.07 -9.07 6.69
CA ALA A 84 11.68 -9.32 7.99
C ALA A 84 11.05 -8.46 9.11
N ALA A 85 10.75 -7.19 8.84
CA ALA A 85 10.08 -6.30 9.77
C ALA A 85 8.65 -6.78 10.09
N ILE A 86 7.90 -7.21 9.07
CA ILE A 86 6.55 -7.78 9.25
C ILE A 86 6.61 -9.04 10.12
N GLU A 87 7.53 -9.96 9.83
CA GLU A 87 7.68 -11.19 10.62
C GLU A 87 8.04 -10.90 12.09
N GLU A 88 8.87 -9.89 12.35
CA GLU A 88 9.17 -9.46 13.72
C GLU A 88 7.93 -8.88 14.42
N ILE A 89 7.20 -7.98 13.75
CA ILE A 89 5.97 -7.38 14.28
C ILE A 89 4.93 -8.47 14.61
N ARG A 90 4.81 -9.49 13.75
CA ARG A 90 3.86 -10.61 13.91
C ARG A 90 4.12 -11.48 15.13
N LYS A 91 5.31 -11.43 15.73
CA LYS A 91 5.59 -12.10 17.02
C LYS A 91 4.85 -11.45 18.19
N HIS A 92 4.45 -10.20 18.04
CA HIS A 92 3.86 -9.39 19.10
C HIS A 92 2.42 -8.96 18.80
N LEU A 93 2.06 -8.83 17.52
CA LEU A 93 0.75 -8.40 17.06
C LEU A 93 0.12 -9.41 16.13
N ARG A 94 -1.19 -9.61 16.27
CA ARG A 94 -1.97 -10.41 15.33
C ARG A 94 -2.30 -9.59 14.08
N VAL A 95 -1.36 -9.55 13.15
CA VAL A 95 -1.52 -8.86 11.87
C VAL A 95 -2.34 -9.72 10.91
N ARG A 96 -3.38 -9.15 10.31
CA ARG A 96 -4.23 -9.83 9.31
C ARG A 96 -4.04 -9.31 7.91
N VAL A 97 -3.78 -8.01 7.76
CA VAL A 97 -3.75 -7.34 6.46
C VAL A 97 -2.54 -6.42 6.38
N ILE A 98 -1.82 -6.46 5.26
CA ILE A 98 -0.82 -5.48 4.87
C ILE A 98 -1.40 -4.67 3.71
N ILE A 99 -1.33 -3.35 3.81
CA ILE A 99 -1.85 -2.41 2.84
C ILE A 99 -0.66 -1.64 2.27
N THR A 100 -0.46 -1.71 0.97
CA THR A 100 0.66 -1.03 0.30
C THR A 100 0.17 -0.22 -0.89
N ASP A 101 1.02 0.67 -1.40
CA ASP A 101 0.88 1.23 -2.75
C ASP A 101 0.96 0.10 -3.82
N GLY A 102 0.60 0.40 -5.06
CA GLY A 102 0.96 -0.32 -6.28
C GLY A 102 2.39 -0.06 -6.76
N ASP A 103 3.36 0.05 -5.85
CA ASP A 103 4.76 -0.14 -6.19
C ASP A 103 4.96 -1.61 -6.64
N PRO A 104 5.55 -1.87 -7.82
CA PRO A 104 5.78 -3.23 -8.31
C PRO A 104 6.58 -4.14 -7.38
N GLY A 105 7.34 -3.58 -6.42
CA GLY A 105 8.03 -4.34 -5.39
C GLY A 105 7.10 -5.18 -4.52
N TYR A 106 5.81 -4.87 -4.47
CA TYR A 106 4.81 -5.61 -3.70
C TYR A 106 3.99 -6.61 -4.54
N ASP A 107 4.10 -6.59 -5.87
CA ASP A 107 3.22 -7.32 -6.79
C ASP A 107 3.13 -8.81 -6.44
N LYS A 108 4.27 -9.46 -6.16
CA LYS A 108 4.30 -10.88 -5.81
C LYS A 108 3.38 -11.21 -4.64
N HIS A 109 3.39 -10.41 -3.59
CA HIS A 109 2.58 -10.64 -2.40
C HIS A 109 1.09 -10.34 -2.66
N GLN A 110 0.80 -9.29 -3.42
CA GLN A 110 -0.58 -8.92 -3.80
C GLN A 110 -1.22 -9.97 -4.72
N ASP A 111 -0.44 -10.46 -5.69
CA ASP A 111 -0.87 -11.45 -6.67
C ASP A 111 -1.28 -12.78 -6.03
N GLU A 112 -0.62 -13.20 -4.95
CA GLU A 112 -1.01 -14.43 -4.22
C GLU A 112 -2.47 -14.37 -3.76
N PHE A 113 -2.88 -13.25 -3.15
CA PHE A 113 -4.26 -13.07 -2.71
C PHE A 113 -5.22 -12.88 -3.88
N ILE A 114 -4.86 -12.04 -4.85
CA ILE A 114 -5.70 -11.75 -6.02
C ILE A 114 -5.97 -13.03 -6.83
N ASN A 115 -4.95 -13.84 -7.07
CA ASN A 115 -5.09 -15.09 -7.81
C ASN A 115 -5.95 -16.13 -7.07
N GLU A 116 -5.96 -16.14 -5.73
CA GLU A 116 -6.82 -17.04 -4.95
C GLU A 116 -8.30 -16.64 -5.08
N ILE A 117 -8.60 -15.34 -5.00
CA ILE A 117 -9.99 -14.86 -5.06
C ILE A 117 -10.55 -14.88 -6.50
N LEU A 118 -9.71 -14.63 -7.52
CA LEU A 118 -10.11 -14.65 -8.93
C LEU A 118 -10.40 -16.05 -9.48
N GLN A 119 -10.20 -17.11 -8.69
CA GLN A 119 -10.73 -18.45 -9.00
C GLN A 119 -12.25 -18.53 -8.87
N GLY A 120 -12.90 -17.51 -8.29
CA GLY A 120 -14.35 -17.40 -8.25
C GLY A 120 -14.94 -17.07 -9.62
N ASN A 121 -16.05 -17.72 -9.98
CA ASN A 121 -16.68 -17.54 -11.29
C ASN A 121 -17.57 -16.29 -11.37
N ASP A 122 -17.95 -15.74 -10.22
CA ASP A 122 -18.81 -14.56 -10.10
C ASP A 122 -18.42 -13.71 -8.86
N PRO A 123 -18.89 -12.45 -8.78
CA PRO A 123 -18.56 -11.57 -7.66
C PRO A 123 -18.94 -12.10 -6.27
N GLU A 124 -20.00 -12.90 -6.15
CA GLU A 124 -20.42 -13.47 -4.88
C GLU A 124 -19.45 -14.57 -4.43
N GLU A 125 -19.00 -15.42 -5.36
CA GLU A 125 -17.98 -16.43 -5.11
C GLU A 125 -16.63 -15.80 -4.75
N ILE A 126 -16.22 -14.74 -5.46
CA ILE A 126 -15.02 -13.96 -5.15
C ILE A 126 -15.09 -13.42 -3.71
N PHE A 127 -16.23 -12.83 -3.32
CA PHE A 127 -16.42 -12.29 -1.97
C PHE A 127 -16.40 -13.37 -0.89
N LYS A 128 -17.03 -14.53 -1.15
CA LYS A 128 -16.99 -15.70 -0.25
C LYS A 128 -15.56 -16.21 -0.06
N ARG A 129 -14.78 -16.30 -1.14
CA ARG A 129 -13.36 -16.72 -1.09
C ARG A 129 -12.52 -15.74 -0.27
N ALA A 130 -12.62 -14.44 -0.57
CA ALA A 130 -11.93 -13.40 0.19
C ALA A 130 -12.26 -13.47 1.69
N THR A 131 -13.55 -13.61 2.03
CA THR A 131 -14.00 -13.75 3.41
C THR A 131 -13.45 -15.01 4.08
N ALA A 132 -13.38 -16.13 3.36
CA ALA A 132 -12.84 -17.38 3.90
C ALA A 132 -11.35 -17.27 4.20
N ILE A 133 -10.57 -16.63 3.33
CA ILE A 133 -9.13 -16.36 3.53
C ILE A 133 -8.95 -15.45 4.74
N LEU A 134 -9.68 -14.33 4.80
CA LEU A 134 -9.64 -13.41 5.94
C LEU A 134 -10.14 -14.03 7.25
N LYS A 135 -10.80 -15.19 7.24
CA LYS A 135 -11.16 -15.94 8.46
C LYS A 135 -10.13 -17.00 8.86
N LYS A 136 -9.22 -17.42 7.96
CA LYS A 136 -8.09 -18.27 8.31
C LYS A 136 -7.09 -17.44 9.13
N GLY A 137 -7.10 -17.63 10.45
CA GLY A 137 -6.42 -16.77 11.43
C GLY A 137 -4.92 -16.56 11.21
N ASP A 138 -4.25 -17.48 10.52
CA ASP A 138 -2.78 -17.51 10.42
C ASP A 138 -2.23 -16.85 9.14
N GLN A 139 -3.07 -16.57 8.15
CA GLN A 139 -2.65 -16.00 6.87
C GLN A 139 -2.72 -14.47 6.92
N VAL A 140 -1.64 -13.83 6.49
CA VAL A 140 -1.57 -12.38 6.26
C VAL A 140 -1.89 -12.12 4.80
N VAL A 141 -2.81 -11.18 4.56
CA VAL A 141 -3.24 -10.81 3.21
C VAL A 141 -2.63 -9.48 2.83
N TRP A 142 -2.04 -9.40 1.64
CA TRP A 142 -1.54 -8.15 1.07
C TRP A 142 -2.55 -7.59 0.09
N ILE A 143 -2.89 -6.31 0.27
CA ILE A 143 -3.79 -5.58 -0.62
C ILE A 143 -3.20 -4.25 -1.04
N ASN A 144 -3.61 -3.80 -2.22
CA ASN A 144 -3.27 -2.49 -2.72
C ASN A 144 -4.21 -1.41 -2.15
N ASP A 145 -3.72 -0.20 -1.97
CA ASP A 145 -4.55 0.96 -1.64
C ASP A 145 -5.53 1.25 -2.79
N LEU A 146 -6.82 1.05 -2.50
CA LEU A 146 -7.92 1.31 -3.44
C LEU A 146 -7.92 2.76 -3.95
N ILE A 147 -7.47 3.71 -3.13
CA ILE A 147 -7.39 5.12 -3.53
C ILE A 147 -6.25 5.31 -4.52
N HIS A 148 -5.11 4.66 -4.33
CA HIS A 148 -4.02 4.68 -5.30
C HIS A 148 -4.46 4.07 -6.65
N MET A 149 -5.09 2.89 -6.61
CA MET A 149 -5.66 2.24 -7.81
C MET A 149 -6.65 3.15 -8.54
N SER A 150 -7.55 3.80 -7.80
CA SER A 150 -8.54 4.73 -8.37
C SER A 150 -7.88 5.95 -9.04
N LYS A 151 -6.79 6.47 -8.48
CA LYS A 151 -6.02 7.58 -9.08
C LYS A 151 -5.37 7.14 -10.39
N LEU A 152 -4.78 5.95 -10.44
CA LEU A 152 -4.15 5.40 -11.64
C LEU A 152 -5.16 5.20 -12.77
N GLU A 153 -6.31 4.59 -12.48
CA GLU A 153 -7.38 4.41 -13.47
C GLU A 153 -7.93 5.75 -13.98
N ARG A 154 -8.09 6.74 -13.09
CA ARG A 154 -8.45 8.10 -13.50
C ARG A 154 -7.41 8.69 -14.46
N THR A 155 -6.12 8.55 -14.18
CA THR A 155 -5.05 9.04 -15.06
C THR A 155 -5.12 8.35 -16.42
N ARG A 156 -5.31 7.02 -16.46
CA ARG A 156 -5.48 6.27 -17.72
C ARG A 156 -6.68 6.76 -18.53
N LEU A 157 -7.82 6.97 -17.88
CA LEU A 157 -9.02 7.52 -18.52
C LEU A 157 -8.76 8.91 -19.08
N LEU A 158 -8.15 9.80 -18.31
CA LEU A 158 -7.86 11.18 -18.73
C LEU A 158 -6.83 11.21 -19.86
N ASP A 159 -5.73 10.47 -19.77
CA ASP A 159 -4.68 10.45 -20.80
C ASP A 159 -5.17 9.81 -22.11
N ALA A 160 -5.96 8.74 -22.04
CA ALA A 160 -6.58 8.14 -23.22
C ALA A 160 -7.58 9.10 -23.88
N THR A 161 -8.37 9.82 -23.07
CA THR A 161 -9.36 10.79 -23.56
C THR A 161 -8.70 12.07 -24.10
N LEU A 162 -7.66 12.59 -23.44
CA LEU A 162 -6.89 13.76 -23.88
C LEU A 162 -6.10 13.47 -25.16
N LYS A 163 -5.55 12.26 -25.31
CA LYS A 163 -4.93 11.82 -26.58
C LYS A 163 -5.94 11.69 -27.73
N LEU A 164 -7.21 11.43 -27.44
CA LEU A 164 -8.29 11.39 -28.45
C LEU A 164 -8.88 12.77 -28.77
N LEU A 165 -8.78 13.74 -27.85
CA LEU A 165 -9.24 15.12 -28.05
C LEU A 165 -8.22 16.01 -28.81
N VAL A 166 -7.00 15.52 -29.04
CA VAL A 166 -6.03 16.17 -29.94
C VAL A 166 -5.97 15.41 -31.26
N HIS A 167 -6.81 15.85 -32.21
CA HIS A 167 -6.79 15.45 -33.62
C HIS A 167 -6.45 16.71 -34.47
N PRO A 168 -5.94 16.57 -35.70
CA PRO A 168 -4.59 16.82 -36.18
C PRO A 168 -4.51 18.17 -36.95
N SER A 169 -5.50 19.04 -36.78
CA SER A 169 -5.66 20.29 -37.53
C SER A 169 -5.19 21.53 -36.76
N ASP A 170 -4.95 21.43 -35.46
CA ASP A 170 -4.34 22.51 -34.67
C ASP A 170 -2.82 22.31 -34.54
N LEU A 171 -2.17 22.47 -35.70
CA LEU A 171 -0.76 22.81 -35.83
C LEU A 171 -0.62 24.31 -35.58
N ASN A 172 -0.42 24.74 -34.33
CA ASN A 172 0.23 25.99 -33.91
C ASN A 172 0.05 26.15 -32.38
N THR A 173 1.04 26.18 -31.50
CA THR A 173 2.50 26.00 -31.58
C THR A 173 3.00 25.94 -30.12
N ILE A 174 3.85 24.96 -29.83
CA ILE A 174 5.05 24.93 -28.96
C ILE A 174 5.24 26.07 -27.94
N VAL A 175 5.57 25.73 -26.68
CA VAL A 175 6.70 26.38 -25.96
C VAL A 175 7.42 25.34 -25.07
N ASP A 176 8.68 25.06 -25.46
CA ASP A 176 9.82 24.34 -24.83
C ASP A 176 9.61 23.08 -23.96
#